data_AF-A0A7R9C0P9-F1
#
_entry.id   AF-A0A7R9C0P9-F1
#
_cell.length_a   1.000
_cell.length_b   1.000
_cell.length_c   1.000
_cell.angle_alpha   90.00
_cell.angle_beta   90.00
_cell.angle_gamma   90.00
#
_symmetry.space_group_name_H-M   'P 1'
#
loop_
_entity.id
_entity.type
_entity.pdbx_description
1 polymer ?
#
loop_
_entity_poly.entity_id
_entity_poly.type
_entity_poly.pdbx_seq_one_letter_code
_entity_poly.pdbx_strand_id
1 'polypeptide(L)'
;MKVSVPDAENSYVLCAKLVFADDENAFVPMCVNCSQQKSGNYSPSSSHILQFPSRDAEYVCEGRGGSGSMATSTRRFVKQKLAIPEPGSTCTRFTMKLTCRNSCLASE
;
A
#
# COMPACT_ATOMS: atom_id res chain seq x y z
N MET A 1 18.17 -18.08 -1.85
CA MET A 1 16.88 -18.80 -1.93
C MET A 1 16.39 -18.70 -3.37
N LYS A 2 16.24 -19.82 -4.09
CA LYS A 2 15.73 -19.86 -5.47
C LYS A 2 14.23 -20.15 -5.36
N VAL A 3 13.39 -19.13 -5.50
CA VAL A 3 11.94 -19.30 -5.52
C VAL A 3 11.56 -19.71 -6.94
N SER A 4 11.31 -21.01 -7.15
CA SER A 4 10.63 -21.50 -8.34
C SER A 4 9.19 -21.02 -8.29
N VAL A 5 8.75 -20.27 -9.28
CA VAL A 5 7.36 -19.83 -9.43
C VAL A 5 6.64 -20.90 -10.26
N PRO A 6 5.81 -21.78 -9.66
CA PRO A 6 5.01 -22.73 -10.42
C PRO A 6 3.91 -21.97 -11.19
N ASP A 7 3.72 -22.28 -12.46
CA ASP A 7 2.65 -21.79 -13.35
C ASP A 7 2.32 -20.28 -13.33
N ALA A 8 2.78 -19.59 -14.37
CA ALA A 8 2.43 -18.20 -14.68
C ALA A 8 0.97 -18.01 -15.16
N GLU A 9 0.16 -19.07 -15.23
CA GLU A 9 -1.26 -18.98 -15.60
C GLU A 9 -2.13 -18.40 -14.49
N ASN A 10 -1.67 -18.39 -13.24
CA ASN A 10 -2.31 -17.66 -12.15
C ASN A 10 -1.56 -16.35 -11.93
N SER A 11 -2.19 -15.22 -12.26
CA SER A 11 -1.61 -13.88 -12.09
C SER A 11 -1.25 -13.63 -10.62
N TYR A 12 0.03 -13.79 -10.28
CA TYR A 12 0.56 -13.48 -8.96
C TYR A 12 0.33 -12.00 -8.64
N VAL A 13 -0.07 -11.71 -7.41
CA VAL A 13 -0.30 -10.35 -6.94
C VAL A 13 0.70 -10.02 -5.84
N LEU A 14 1.48 -8.97 -6.05
CA LEU A 14 2.32 -8.37 -5.02
C LEU A 14 1.44 -7.52 -4.11
N CYS A 15 1.44 -7.79 -2.81
CA CYS A 15 0.75 -6.99 -1.81
C CYS A 15 1.76 -6.30 -0.89
N ALA A 16 1.62 -4.99 -0.71
CA ALA A 16 2.44 -4.19 0.18
C ALA A 16 1.61 -3.49 1.25
N LYS A 17 2.05 -3.58 2.51
CA LYS A 17 1.46 -2.91 3.68
C LYS A 17 2.56 -2.27 4.53
N LEU A 18 2.21 -1.21 5.26
CA LEU A 18 3.06 -0.64 6.31
C LEU A 18 2.59 -1.13 7.67
N VAL A 19 3.54 -1.43 8.54
CA VAL A 19 3.34 -1.84 9.93
C VAL A 19 4.35 -1.12 10.81
N PHE A 20 4.05 -0.89 12.08
CA PHE A 20 5.07 -0.46 13.03
C PHE A 20 5.96 -1.65 13.38
N ALA A 21 7.26 -1.40 13.57
CA ALA A 21 8.22 -2.44 13.93
C ALA A 21 7.90 -3.09 15.29
N ASP A 22 7.38 -2.29 16.23
CA ASP A 22 7.07 -2.74 17.60
C ASP A 22 5.63 -3.26 17.75
N ASP A 23 4.74 -2.94 16.80
CA ASP A 23 3.35 -3.43 16.78
C ASP A 23 2.86 -3.60 15.34
N GLU A 24 2.90 -4.84 14.85
CA GLU A 24 2.48 -5.16 13.49
C GLU A 24 0.96 -5.03 13.26
N ASN A 25 0.18 -4.93 14.33
CA ASN A 25 -1.27 -4.85 14.29
C ASN A 25 -1.78 -3.41 14.37
N ALA A 26 -0.96 -2.49 14.86
CA ALA A 26 -1.28 -1.08 14.92
C ALA A 26 -1.47 -0.48 13.52
N PHE A 27 -2.51 0.34 13.39
CA PHE A 27 -2.76 1.10 12.17
C PHE A 27 -1.68 2.18 12.02
N VAL A 28 -1.07 2.27 10.84
CA VAL A 28 -0.08 3.32 10.52
C VAL A 28 -0.80 4.50 9.83
N PRO A 29 -1.15 5.56 10.56
CA PRO A 29 -1.84 6.71 10.00
C PRO A 29 -0.88 7.58 9.17
N MET A 30 -1.42 8.24 8.15
CA MET A 30 -0.78 9.39 7.53
C MET A 30 -0.95 10.61 8.45
N CYS A 31 0.06 11.49 8.53
CA CYS A 31 -0.10 12.74 9.31
C CYS A 31 -1.18 13.65 8.71
N VAL A 32 -1.72 14.54 9.55
CA VAL A 32 -2.88 15.38 9.24
C VAL A 32 -2.62 16.27 8.02
N ASN A 33 -1.49 16.97 7.98
CA ASN A 33 -1.11 17.80 6.82
C ASN A 33 -1.05 17.01 5.51
N CYS A 34 -0.41 15.84 5.51
CA CYS A 34 -0.32 15.01 4.31
C CYS A 34 -1.70 14.49 3.88
N SER A 35 -2.59 14.18 4.83
CA SER A 35 -3.96 13.77 4.54
C SER A 35 -4.78 14.92 3.95
N GLN A 36 -4.63 16.15 4.45
CA GLN A 36 -5.37 17.33 4.00
C GLN A 36 -4.89 17.86 2.65
N GLN A 37 -3.58 17.85 2.37
CA GLN A 37 -3.06 18.21 1.04
C GLN A 37 -3.58 17.28 -0.06
N LYS A 38 -4.04 16.08 0.31
CA LYS A 38 -4.48 15.04 -0.60
C LYS A 38 -6.01 14.94 -0.72
N SER A 39 -6.78 15.61 0.13
CA SER A 39 -8.25 15.62 0.06
C SER A 39 -8.81 16.45 -1.09
N GLY A 40 -8.01 17.32 -1.71
CA GLY A 40 -8.42 18.07 -2.92
C GLY A 40 -8.63 17.19 -4.15
N ASN A 41 -8.11 15.96 -4.15
CA ASN A 41 -8.34 14.95 -5.18
C ASN A 41 -8.83 13.67 -4.48
N TYR A 42 -10.13 13.41 -4.50
CA TYR A 42 -10.77 12.19 -3.99
C TYR A 42 -10.40 10.96 -4.84
N SER A 43 -9.11 10.62 -4.91
CA SER A 43 -8.63 9.34 -5.40
C SER A 43 -8.38 8.42 -4.20
N PRO A 44 -8.78 7.14 -4.23
CA PRO A 44 -8.49 6.19 -3.15
C PRO A 44 -7.00 6.15 -2.77
N SER A 45 -6.12 6.35 -3.77
CA SER A 45 -4.67 6.43 -3.62
C SER A 45 -4.20 7.57 -2.70
N SER A 46 -4.96 8.65 -2.61
CA SER A 46 -4.57 9.89 -1.93
C SER A 46 -4.50 9.73 -0.41
N SER A 47 -5.19 8.73 0.13
CA SER A 47 -5.17 8.36 1.56
C SER A 47 -4.06 7.37 1.93
N HIS A 48 -3.32 6.79 0.97
CA HIS A 48 -2.29 5.79 1.27
C HIS A 48 -0.90 6.43 1.40
N ILE A 49 -0.16 6.06 2.45
CA ILE A 49 1.26 6.43 2.61
C ILE A 49 2.08 5.77 1.50
N LEU A 50 1.80 4.50 1.22
CA LEU A 50 2.48 3.70 0.22
C LEU A 50 1.71 3.77 -1.11
N GLN A 51 2.39 4.08 -2.20
CA GLN A 51 1.80 4.18 -3.54
C GLN A 51 2.68 3.48 -4.56
N PHE A 52 2.06 2.74 -5.49
CA PHE A 52 2.72 2.31 -6.72
C PHE A 52 2.40 3.33 -7.83
N PRO A 53 3.39 3.80 -8.62
CA PRO A 53 3.17 4.68 -9.75
C PRO A 53 2.56 3.96 -10.96
N SER A 54 2.15 2.69 -10.80
CA SER A 54 1.48 1.90 -11.83
C SER A 54 -0.02 2.20 -11.86
N ARG A 55 -0.60 2.23 -13.06
CA ARG A 55 -2.06 2.30 -13.24
C ARG A 55 -2.77 1.01 -12.81
N ASP A 56 -2.04 -0.10 -12.75
CA ASP A 56 -2.55 -1.41 -12.34
C ASP A 56 -2.49 -1.61 -10.81
N ALA A 57 -2.21 -0.54 -10.06
CA ALA A 57 -2.17 -0.57 -8.61
C ALA A 57 -3.60 -0.50 -8.04
N GLU A 58 -3.96 -1.50 -7.25
CA GLU A 58 -5.23 -1.56 -6.54
C GLU A 58 -5.02 -1.12 -5.08
N TYR A 59 -5.75 -0.10 -4.65
CA TYR A 59 -5.68 0.46 -3.30
C TYR A 59 -6.84 -0.07 -2.47
N VAL A 60 -6.54 -0.80 -1.40
CA VAL A 60 -7.55 -1.46 -0.57
C VAL A 60 -7.48 -0.93 0.85
N CYS A 61 -8.66 -0.57 1.37
CA CYS A 61 -8.88 -0.21 2.76
C CYS A 61 -9.72 -1.31 3.43
N GLU A 62 -9.11 -2.18 4.23
CA GLU A 62 -9.84 -3.15 5.04
C GLU A 62 -10.29 -2.50 6.34
N GLY A 63 -11.58 -2.18 6.43
CA GLY A 63 -12.21 -1.98 7.73
C GLY A 63 -12.42 -3.33 8.41
N ARG A 64 -12.13 -3.43 9.71
CA ARG A 64 -12.75 -4.48 10.53
C ARG A 64 -14.26 -4.22 10.49
N GLY A 65 -15.01 -5.07 9.81
CA GLY A 65 -16.46 -4.96 9.71
C GLY A 65 -17.10 -4.92 11.10
N GLY A 66 -17.73 -3.80 11.42
CA GLY A 66 -18.60 -3.62 12.57
C GLY A 66 -19.71 -2.64 12.18
N SER A 67 -20.94 -3.12 12.13
CA SER A 67 -22.13 -2.35 11.79
C SER A 67 -22.27 -1.11 12.68
N GLY A 68 -22.34 0.07 12.06
CA GLY A 68 -22.88 1.28 12.69
C GLY A 68 -21.93 2.05 13.61
N SER A 69 -20.75 2.44 13.15
CA SER A 69 -19.97 3.61 13.63
C SER A 69 -18.72 3.77 12.76
N MET A 70 -18.27 5.01 12.52
CA MET A 70 -17.05 5.32 11.73
C MET A 70 -15.91 4.34 12.08
N ALA A 71 -15.57 3.46 11.14
CA ALA A 71 -14.49 2.49 11.34
C ALA A 71 -13.14 3.23 11.45
N THR A 72 -12.63 3.36 12.68
CA THR A 72 -11.41 4.12 13.03
C THR A 72 -10.09 3.40 12.79
N SER A 73 -10.09 2.22 12.14
CA SER A 73 -8.87 1.47 11.85
C SER A 73 -9.04 0.68 10.57
N THR A 74 -8.75 1.30 9.43
CA THR A 74 -8.72 0.61 8.14
C THR A 74 -7.28 0.21 7.82
N ARG A 75 -6.97 -1.09 7.78
CA ARG A 75 -5.65 -1.54 7.29
C ARG A 75 -5.56 -1.16 5.81
N ARG A 76 -4.49 -0.44 5.45
CA ARG A 76 -4.26 0.04 4.09
C ARG A 76 -3.18 -0.80 3.43
N PHE A 77 -3.52 -1.41 2.30
CA PHE A 77 -2.56 -2.12 1.47
C PHE A 77 -2.73 -1.75 0.01
N VAL A 78 -1.65 -1.91 -0.73
CA VAL A 78 -1.65 -1.70 -2.18
C VAL A 78 -1.22 -2.99 -2.84
N LYS A 79 -2.01 -3.42 -3.82
CA LYS A 79 -1.78 -4.61 -4.62
C LYS A 79 -1.33 -4.21 -6.02
N GLN A 80 -0.44 -4.98 -6.61
CA GLN A 80 -0.07 -4.84 -8.02
C GLN A 80 0.13 -6.23 -8.62
N LYS A 81 -0.30 -6.44 -9.86
CA LYS A 81 0.03 -7.69 -10.58
C LYS A 81 1.55 -7.83 -10.72
N LEU A 82 2.07 -9.00 -10.40
CA LEU A 82 3.47 -9.32 -10.56
C LEU A 82 3.77 -9.43 -12.06
N ALA A 83 4.58 -8.50 -12.57
CA ALA A 83 5.05 -8.58 -13.95
C ALA A 83 6.12 -9.67 -14.09
N ILE A 84 6.13 -10.31 -15.27
CA ILE A 84 7.23 -11.21 -15.68
C ILE A 84 8.52 -10.37 -15.75
N PRO A 85 9.67 -10.90 -15.29
CA PRO A 85 10.94 -10.21 -15.46
C PRO A 85 11.21 -9.85 -16.93
N GLU A 86 11.80 -8.69 -17.17
CA GLU A 86 12.23 -8.29 -18.52
C GLU A 86 13.24 -9.30 -19.09
N PRO A 87 13.29 -9.50 -20.42
CA PRO A 87 14.26 -10.39 -21.04
C PRO A 87 15.70 -10.07 -20.60
N GLY A 88 16.42 -11.07 -20.09
CA GLY A 88 17.77 -10.91 -19.57
C GLY A 88 17.86 -10.46 -18.11
N SER A 89 16.73 -10.17 -17.45
CA SER A 89 16.66 -9.92 -16.01
C SER A 89 16.31 -11.18 -15.23
N THR A 90 16.93 -11.38 -14.08
CA THR A 90 16.59 -12.44 -13.12
C THR A 90 15.58 -11.97 -12.07
N CYS A 91 15.12 -10.71 -12.12
CA CYS A 91 14.17 -10.14 -11.17
C CYS A 91 13.22 -9.12 -11.80
N THR A 92 12.03 -8.98 -11.22
CA THR A 92 11.09 -7.90 -11.52
C THR A 92 11.32 -6.75 -10.53
N ARG A 93 11.48 -5.53 -11.04
CA ARG A 93 11.65 -4.34 -10.22
C ARG A 93 10.31 -3.63 -10.05
N PHE A 94 10.03 -3.19 -8.83
CA PHE A 94 8.86 -2.38 -8.51
C PHE A 94 9.31 -1.06 -7.92
N THR A 95 8.72 0.04 -8.38
CA THR A 95 8.93 1.36 -7.80
C THR A 95 7.79 1.66 -6.85
N MET A 96 8.11 2.09 -5.64
CA MET A 96 7.13 2.47 -4.64
C MET A 96 7.45 3.86 -4.14
N LYS A 97 6.42 4.63 -3.80
CA LYS A 97 6.54 5.97 -3.25
C LYS A 97 5.92 6.02 -1.86
N LEU A 98 6.64 6.65 -0.94
CA LEU A 98 6.10 7.06 0.36
C LEU A 98 5.65 8.51 0.29
N THR A 99 4.40 8.78 0.64
CA THR A 99 3.79 10.12 0.59
C THR A 99 3.82 10.86 1.92
N CYS A 100 4.23 10.17 2.99
CA CYS A 100 4.38 10.74 4.32
C CYS A 100 5.76 10.36 4.87
N ARG A 101 6.45 11.31 5.51
CA ARG A 101 7.76 11.09 6.12
C ARG A 101 7.60 10.51 7.52
N ASN A 102 8.54 9.69 7.96
CA ASN A 102 8.57 9.17 9.33
C ASN A 102 8.63 10.28 10.40
N SER A 103 9.28 11.40 10.07
CA SER A 103 9.37 12.57 10.94
C SER A 103 8.12 13.45 10.92
N CYS A 104 7.07 13.11 10.14
CA CYS A 104 5.85 13.90 10.15
C CYS A 104 5.15 13.70 11.49
N LEU A 105 5.00 14.76 12.26
CA LEU A 105 4.26 14.71 13.51
C LEU A 105 2.79 14.43 13.17
N ALA A 106 2.17 13.51 13.92
CA ALA A 106 0.75 13.22 13.75
C ALA A 106 -0.15 14.44 14.04
N SER A 107 0.40 15.50 14.64
CA SER A 107 -0.30 16.69 15.12
C SER A 107 0.02 18.00 14.38
N GLU A 108 0.85 17.97 13.33
CA GLU A 108 1.03 19.14 12.45
C GLU A 108 0.49 18.86 11.05
#